data_AF-A0AAD2DAD1-F1
#
_entry.id   AF-A0AAD2DAD1-F1
#
_cell.length_a   1.000
_cell.length_b   1.000
_cell.length_c   1.000
_cell.angle_alpha   90.00
_cell.angle_beta   90.00
_cell.angle_gamma   90.00
#
_symmetry.space_group_name_H-M   'P 1'
#
loop_
_entity.id
_entity.type
_entity.pdbx_description
1 polymer ?
#
loop_
_entity_poly.entity_id
_entity_poly.type
_entity_poly.pdbx_seq_one_letter_code
_entity_poly.pdbx_strand_id
1 'polypeptide(L)'
;MLTGWLEEVLKITSNCHSLYGGIEGISHVNSCYKTLKKLCHSPDKIKESKFAEKIESSGWYTLIRKQMQFALKASKIMECDNHNVLIHCADGWDRTPILCSLTQIYLDPYFRTIEGLEVLIEKDWISFGHKFQDRSGNMKSHNHLAKERSPVFINFCDCLYQLITQFPHCFEFNNILLLFLSHHLYTCKYGTFLFNCDKDRAFFEIQSKTVSIWDYVNSNLEHFRNPFYTPLKDRISPKVLSSAMTFWKEHFFIYTEMSGYNSDAIEVVHPFDHRERMHTKALEEIKRLKALLKI
;
A
#
# COMPACT_ATOMS: atom_id res chain seq x y z
N MET A 1 -2.42 -23.71 -17.94
CA MET A 1 -1.59 -23.25 -19.06
C MET A 1 -1.09 -21.87 -18.73
N LEU A 2 0.22 -21.73 -18.50
CA LEU A 2 0.85 -20.42 -18.37
C LEU A 2 0.69 -19.73 -19.74
N THR A 3 0.26 -18.47 -19.75
CA THR A 3 -0.04 -17.74 -20.98
C THR A 3 1.23 -17.56 -21.82
N GLY A 4 1.10 -17.46 -23.16
CA GLY A 4 2.24 -17.34 -24.08
C GLY A 4 3.21 -16.19 -23.78
N TRP A 5 2.78 -15.18 -23.03
CA TRP A 5 3.64 -14.10 -22.53
C TRP A 5 4.70 -14.58 -21.54
N LEU A 6 4.38 -15.53 -20.64
CA LEU A 6 5.37 -16.05 -19.70
C LEU A 6 6.46 -16.84 -20.43
N GLU A 7 6.13 -17.51 -21.53
CA GLU A 7 7.12 -18.19 -22.36
C GLU A 7 8.08 -17.22 -23.04
N GLU A 8 7.60 -16.05 -23.49
CA GLU A 8 8.46 -14.99 -24.03
C GLU A 8 9.38 -14.38 -22.96
N VAL A 9 8.84 -14.10 -21.76
CA VAL A 9 9.66 -13.61 -20.64
C VAL A 9 10.73 -14.63 -20.28
N LEU A 10 10.37 -15.91 -20.13
CA LEU A 10 11.32 -16.99 -19.79
C LEU A 10 12.41 -17.18 -20.85
N LYS A 11 12.12 -16.92 -22.14
CA LYS A 11 13.12 -16.93 -23.21
C LYS A 11 14.15 -15.81 -23.06
N ILE A 12 13.72 -14.62 -22.64
CA ILE A 12 14.60 -13.45 -22.46
C ILE A 12 15.31 -13.50 -21.11
N THR A 13 14.74 -14.18 -20.12
CA THR A 13 15.28 -14.34 -18.76
C THR A 13 15.92 -15.72 -18.55
N SER A 14 16.57 -16.29 -19.57
CA SER A 14 17.18 -17.62 -19.50
C SER A 14 18.24 -17.77 -18.40
N ASN A 15 18.88 -16.66 -18.02
CA ASN A 15 19.84 -16.58 -16.91
C ASN A 15 19.18 -16.24 -15.55
N CYS A 16 17.86 -16.19 -15.46
CA CYS A 16 17.14 -15.81 -14.25
C CYS A 16 16.44 -17.00 -13.60
N HIS A 17 16.52 -17.09 -12.27
CA HIS A 17 15.72 -18.02 -11.50
C HIS A 17 14.32 -17.44 -11.26
N SER A 18 13.29 -18.10 -11.78
CA SER A 18 11.89 -17.65 -11.67
C SER A 18 11.20 -18.18 -10.42
N LEU A 19 10.56 -17.28 -9.66
CA LEU A 19 9.81 -17.61 -8.45
C LEU A 19 8.35 -17.17 -8.58
N TYR A 20 7.42 -18.11 -8.38
CA TYR A 20 6.00 -17.81 -8.41
C TYR A 20 5.45 -17.50 -7.01
N GLY A 21 4.85 -16.33 -6.83
CA GLY A 21 4.31 -15.88 -5.54
C GLY A 21 2.90 -16.34 -5.22
N GLY A 22 2.12 -16.82 -6.20
CA GLY A 22 0.76 -17.30 -5.97
C GLY A 22 -0.21 -16.26 -5.39
N ILE A 23 0.02 -14.98 -5.66
CA ILE A 23 -0.79 -13.85 -5.17
C ILE A 23 -1.90 -13.57 -6.18
N GLU A 24 -3.13 -13.65 -5.71
CA GLU A 24 -4.35 -13.52 -6.50
C GLU A 24 -4.59 -12.09 -7.00
N GLY A 25 -5.29 -11.97 -8.14
CA GLY A 25 -5.59 -10.68 -8.76
C GLY A 25 -6.73 -9.89 -8.11
N ILE A 26 -7.03 -8.72 -8.67
CA ILE A 26 -7.95 -7.71 -8.10
C ILE A 26 -9.35 -8.24 -7.77
N SER A 27 -9.88 -9.17 -8.58
CA SER A 27 -11.22 -9.75 -8.36
C SER A 27 -11.29 -10.57 -7.08
N HIS A 28 -10.23 -11.32 -6.77
CA HIS A 28 -10.15 -12.13 -5.56
C HIS A 28 -9.94 -11.24 -4.33
N VAL A 29 -9.02 -10.26 -4.42
CA VAL A 29 -8.81 -9.24 -3.37
C VAL A 29 -10.13 -8.54 -3.02
N ASN A 30 -10.91 -8.14 -4.01
CA ASN A 30 -12.22 -7.51 -3.81
C ASN A 30 -13.23 -8.47 -3.15
N SER A 31 -13.23 -9.75 -3.53
CA SER A 31 -14.09 -10.77 -2.92
C SER A 31 -13.77 -10.98 -1.43
N CYS A 32 -12.49 -11.14 -1.09
CA CYS A 32 -12.03 -11.28 0.29
C CYS A 32 -12.40 -10.07 1.13
N TYR A 33 -12.13 -8.86 0.63
CA TYR A 33 -12.47 -7.63 1.33
C TYR A 33 -13.98 -7.47 1.53
N LYS A 34 -14.81 -7.74 0.51
CA LYS A 34 -16.28 -7.69 0.65
C LYS A 34 -16.79 -8.68 1.70
N THR A 35 -16.19 -9.87 1.76
CA THR A 35 -16.53 -10.89 2.75
C THR A 35 -16.17 -10.42 4.15
N LEU A 36 -14.94 -9.94 4.34
CA LEU A 36 -14.47 -9.37 5.61
C LEU A 36 -15.31 -8.18 6.04
N LYS A 37 -15.53 -7.20 5.16
CA LYS A 37 -16.33 -6.01 5.45
C LYS A 37 -17.75 -6.38 5.87
N LYS A 38 -18.40 -7.36 5.21
CA LYS A 38 -19.74 -7.83 5.61
C LYS A 38 -19.76 -8.41 7.03
N LEU A 39 -18.73 -9.17 7.41
CA LEU A 39 -18.59 -9.67 8.78
C LEU A 39 -18.47 -8.49 9.77
N CYS A 40 -17.70 -7.46 9.40
CA CYS A 40 -17.42 -6.32 10.27
C CYS A 40 -18.57 -5.30 10.41
N HIS A 41 -19.56 -5.29 9.51
CA HIS A 41 -20.77 -4.45 9.67
C HIS A 41 -21.79 -5.01 10.65
N SER A 42 -21.68 -6.28 11.04
CA SER A 42 -22.60 -6.90 11.98
C SER A 42 -21.83 -7.87 12.90
N PRO A 43 -20.84 -7.36 13.65
CA PRO A 43 -20.00 -8.19 14.51
C PRO A 43 -20.84 -8.89 15.59
N ASP A 44 -21.91 -8.27 16.08
CA ASP A 44 -22.82 -8.82 17.10
C ASP A 44 -23.54 -10.10 16.66
N LYS A 45 -23.62 -10.35 15.35
CA LYS A 45 -24.21 -11.59 14.79
C LYS A 45 -23.24 -12.76 14.80
N ILE A 46 -21.96 -12.52 15.10
CA ILE A 46 -20.91 -13.52 15.12
C ILE A 46 -20.65 -13.90 16.57
N LYS A 47 -20.78 -15.20 16.89
CA LYS A 47 -20.35 -15.71 18.20
C LYS A 47 -18.86 -15.39 18.38
N GLU A 48 -18.49 -14.80 19.52
CA GLU A 48 -17.13 -14.36 19.82
C GLU A 48 -16.08 -15.47 19.58
N SER A 49 -16.38 -16.70 20.01
CA SER A 49 -15.54 -17.89 19.80
C SER A 49 -15.27 -18.25 18.33
N LYS A 50 -16.09 -17.76 17.40
CA LYS A 50 -15.96 -17.98 15.95
C LYS A 50 -15.42 -16.78 15.20
N PHE A 51 -15.15 -15.66 15.86
CA PHE A 51 -14.74 -14.43 15.17
C PHE A 51 -13.42 -14.64 14.40
N ALA A 52 -12.38 -15.15 15.06
CA ALA A 52 -11.09 -15.43 14.42
C ALA A 52 -11.20 -16.40 13.24
N GLU A 53 -11.99 -17.47 13.38
CA GLU A 53 -12.28 -18.43 12.30
C GLU A 53 -12.92 -17.73 11.10
N LYS A 54 -13.90 -16.85 11.34
CA LYS A 54 -14.60 -16.11 10.28
C LYS A 54 -13.69 -15.12 9.57
N ILE A 55 -12.82 -14.43 10.29
CA ILE A 55 -11.81 -13.54 9.70
C ILE A 55 -10.85 -14.34 8.81
N GLU A 56 -10.31 -15.47 9.27
CA GLU A 56 -9.42 -16.31 8.45
C GLU A 56 -10.15 -16.85 7.20
N SER A 57 -11.42 -17.27 7.36
CA SER A 57 -12.24 -17.78 6.25
C SER A 57 -12.55 -16.73 5.17
N SER A 58 -12.40 -15.43 5.47
CA SER A 58 -12.54 -14.36 4.47
C SER A 58 -11.43 -14.39 3.42
N GLY A 59 -10.30 -15.04 3.71
CA GLY A 59 -9.12 -15.07 2.85
C GLY A 59 -8.28 -13.79 2.86
N TRP A 60 -8.71 -12.74 3.57
CA TRP A 60 -7.98 -11.46 3.60
C TRP A 60 -6.56 -11.60 4.17
N TYR A 61 -6.39 -12.27 5.31
CA TYR A 61 -5.06 -12.51 5.87
C TYR A 61 -4.20 -13.45 5.05
N THR A 62 -4.81 -14.39 4.33
CA THR A 62 -4.06 -15.21 3.38
C THR A 62 -3.39 -14.33 2.32
N LEU A 63 -4.07 -13.29 1.83
CA LEU A 63 -3.49 -12.32 0.89
C LEU A 63 -2.36 -11.53 1.51
N ILE A 64 -2.57 -10.93 2.69
CA ILE A 64 -1.57 -10.15 3.43
C ILE A 64 -0.31 -11.00 3.69
N ARG A 65 -0.49 -12.23 4.20
CA ARG A 65 0.62 -13.15 4.48
C ARG A 65 1.40 -13.51 3.24
N LYS A 66 0.72 -13.87 2.14
CA LYS A 66 1.40 -14.21 0.88
C LYS A 66 2.26 -13.06 0.36
N GLN A 67 1.75 -11.83 0.44
CA GLN A 67 2.47 -10.64 -0.01
C GLN A 67 3.68 -10.32 0.87
N MET A 68 3.49 -10.29 2.20
CA MET A 68 4.59 -10.09 3.14
C MET A 68 5.65 -11.20 3.03
N GLN A 69 5.23 -12.45 2.86
CA GLN A 69 6.14 -13.59 2.68
C GLN A 69 6.95 -13.47 1.39
N PHE A 70 6.32 -13.07 0.29
CA PHE A 70 7.02 -12.90 -0.98
C PHE A 70 7.99 -11.72 -0.92
N ALA A 71 7.60 -10.59 -0.34
CA ALA A 71 8.48 -9.44 -0.14
C ALA A 71 9.67 -9.78 0.77
N LEU A 72 9.45 -10.58 1.83
CA LEU A 72 10.53 -11.06 2.70
C LEU A 72 11.48 -12.00 1.97
N LYS A 73 10.96 -12.82 1.05
CA LYS A 73 11.81 -13.66 0.19
C LYS A 73 12.64 -12.80 -0.76
N ALA A 74 12.03 -11.81 -1.40
CA ALA A 74 12.73 -10.88 -2.28
C ALA A 74 13.83 -10.10 -1.53
N SER A 75 13.55 -9.60 -0.32
CA SER A 75 14.53 -8.89 0.49
C SER A 75 15.71 -9.79 0.87
N LYS A 76 15.47 -11.05 1.23
CA LYS A 76 16.53 -12.02 1.54
C LYS A 76 17.40 -12.38 0.34
N ILE A 77 16.81 -12.51 -0.86
CA ILE A 77 17.59 -12.76 -2.09
C ILE A 77 18.52 -11.58 -2.38
N MET A 78 18.05 -10.35 -2.15
CA MET A 78 18.87 -9.15 -2.34
C MET A 78 19.96 -9.03 -1.27
N GLU A 79 19.63 -9.27 0.00
CA GLU A 79 20.53 -9.05 1.13
C GLU A 79 21.49 -10.22 1.39
N CYS A 80 20.98 -11.44 1.45
CA CYS A 80 21.74 -12.63 1.83
C CYS A 80 22.41 -13.28 0.61
N ASP A 81 21.67 -13.40 -0.49
CA ASP A 81 22.16 -14.09 -1.68
C ASP A 81 22.91 -13.12 -2.62
N ASN A 82 22.85 -11.81 -2.39
CA ASN A 82 23.47 -10.76 -3.20
C ASN A 82 23.07 -10.80 -4.69
N HIS A 83 21.78 -11.04 -4.95
CA HIS A 83 21.22 -11.07 -6.31
C HIS A 83 20.25 -9.91 -6.56
N ASN A 84 20.21 -9.43 -7.80
CA ASN A 84 19.18 -8.49 -8.24
C ASN A 84 17.84 -9.21 -8.44
N VAL A 85 16.75 -8.57 -8.01
CA VAL A 85 15.40 -9.14 -8.12
C VAL A 85 14.54 -8.26 -9.03
N LEU A 86 13.96 -8.87 -10.06
CA LEU A 86 12.91 -8.27 -10.87
C LEU A 86 11.55 -8.76 -10.35
N ILE A 87 10.71 -7.84 -9.87
CA ILE A 87 9.35 -8.15 -9.42
C ILE A 87 8.37 -7.69 -10.50
N HIS A 88 7.55 -8.62 -11.01
CA HIS A 88 6.44 -8.28 -11.89
C HIS A 88 5.21 -9.15 -11.59
N CYS A 89 4.07 -8.72 -12.10
CA CYS A 89 2.81 -9.45 -12.07
C CYS A 89 2.24 -9.49 -13.49
N ALA A 90 0.91 -9.55 -13.64
CA ALA A 90 0.26 -9.47 -14.96
C ALA A 90 0.50 -8.09 -15.61
N ASP A 91 -0.17 -7.04 -15.13
CA ASP A 91 -0.03 -5.69 -15.69
C ASP A 91 0.99 -4.79 -14.98
N GLY A 92 1.50 -5.23 -13.83
CA GLY A 92 2.55 -4.50 -13.11
C GLY A 92 2.09 -3.32 -12.23
N TRP A 93 0.81 -2.92 -12.23
CA TRP A 93 0.34 -1.76 -11.47
C TRP A 93 -0.49 -2.07 -10.20
N ASP A 94 -0.73 -3.34 -9.85
CA ASP A 94 -1.54 -3.71 -8.68
C ASP A 94 -0.74 -4.43 -7.58
N ARG A 95 -0.30 -5.66 -7.85
CA ARG A 95 0.45 -6.48 -6.89
C ARG A 95 1.92 -6.09 -6.84
N THR A 96 2.51 -5.71 -7.97
CA THR A 96 3.91 -5.28 -8.05
C THR A 96 4.21 -4.10 -7.12
N PRO A 97 3.45 -2.99 -7.09
CA PRO A 97 3.76 -1.90 -6.17
C PRO A 97 3.70 -2.33 -4.70
N ILE A 98 2.77 -3.22 -4.32
CA ILE A 98 2.76 -3.81 -2.96
C ILE A 98 4.10 -4.49 -2.66
N LEU A 99 4.51 -5.40 -3.53
CA LEU A 99 5.70 -6.22 -3.32
C LEU A 99 6.99 -5.38 -3.36
N CYS A 100 7.10 -4.44 -4.29
CA CYS A 100 8.23 -3.51 -4.38
C CYS A 100 8.29 -2.61 -3.14
N SER A 101 7.17 -2.02 -2.74
CA SER A 101 7.10 -1.15 -1.56
C SER A 101 7.46 -1.88 -0.27
N LEU A 102 6.90 -3.07 -0.04
CA LEU A 102 7.22 -3.88 1.14
C LEU A 102 8.70 -4.31 1.16
N THR A 103 9.24 -4.74 0.02
CA THR A 103 10.66 -5.14 -0.06
C THR A 103 11.57 -3.96 0.29
N GLN A 104 11.27 -2.76 -0.23
CA GLN A 104 12.01 -1.54 0.09
C GLN A 104 11.91 -1.17 1.58
N ILE A 105 10.71 -1.26 2.18
CA ILE A 105 10.51 -1.00 3.61
C ILE A 105 11.29 -1.98 4.49
N TYR A 106 11.41 -3.24 4.08
CA TYR A 106 12.19 -4.24 4.81
C TYR A 106 13.68 -3.92 4.78
N LEU A 107 14.14 -3.37 3.65
CA LEU A 107 15.55 -3.17 3.39
C LEU A 107 16.09 -1.81 3.83
N ASP A 108 15.30 -0.75 3.73
CA ASP A 108 15.76 0.63 3.87
C ASP A 108 15.02 1.38 5.00
N PRO A 109 15.73 1.87 6.05
CA PRO A 109 15.14 2.68 7.11
C PRO A 109 14.50 3.98 6.63
N TYR A 110 14.91 4.54 5.49
CA TYR A 110 14.32 5.77 4.97
C TYR A 110 12.81 5.61 4.77
N PHE A 111 12.36 4.53 4.14
CA PHE A 111 10.93 4.28 3.87
C PHE A 111 10.10 3.95 5.12
N ARG A 112 10.72 3.92 6.30
CA ARG A 112 10.04 3.80 7.60
C ARG A 112 9.82 5.15 8.29
N THR A 113 10.34 6.24 7.72
CA THR A 113 10.03 7.63 8.11
C THR A 113 8.69 8.07 7.50
N ILE A 114 8.09 9.14 8.04
CA ILE A 114 6.89 9.74 7.43
C ILE A 114 7.24 10.18 6.00
N GLU A 115 8.27 11.01 5.85
CA GLU A 115 8.72 11.50 4.54
C GLU A 115 9.04 10.36 3.55
N GLY A 116 9.74 9.33 4.02
CA GLY A 116 10.06 8.18 3.17
C GLY A 116 8.83 7.41 2.74
N LEU A 117 7.80 7.26 3.59
CA LEU A 117 6.53 6.66 3.18
C LEU A 117 5.83 7.51 2.11
N GLU A 118 5.86 8.83 2.21
CA GLU A 118 5.31 9.75 1.21
C GLU A 118 6.01 9.56 -0.14
N VAL A 119 7.34 9.58 -0.15
CA VAL A 119 8.16 9.35 -1.35
C VAL A 119 7.90 7.96 -1.92
N LEU A 120 7.76 6.93 -1.08
CA LEU A 120 7.47 5.57 -1.54
C LEU A 120 6.12 5.49 -2.25
N ILE A 121 5.08 6.12 -1.69
CA ILE A 121 3.73 6.13 -2.29
C ILE A 121 3.71 6.96 -3.57
N GLU A 122 4.30 8.16 -3.57
CA GLU A 122 4.42 9.00 -4.77
C GLU A 122 5.17 8.28 -5.89
N LYS A 123 6.26 7.57 -5.54
CA LYS A 123 7.04 6.78 -6.49
C LYS A 123 6.29 5.54 -6.96
N ASP A 124 6.15 4.53 -6.11
CA ASP A 124 5.74 3.17 -6.50
C ASP A 124 4.27 3.06 -6.87
N TRP A 125 3.43 3.97 -6.37
CA TRP A 125 1.99 3.89 -6.59
C TRP A 125 1.51 4.95 -7.56
N ILE A 126 1.86 6.22 -7.31
CA ILE A 126 1.33 7.33 -8.10
C ILE A 126 2.05 7.40 -9.44
N SER A 127 3.38 7.56 -9.44
CA SER A 127 4.16 7.70 -10.67
C SER A 127 4.25 6.43 -11.51
N PHE A 128 4.32 5.26 -10.88
CA PHE A 128 4.25 3.97 -11.59
C PHE A 128 2.83 3.57 -12.04
N GLY A 129 1.83 4.43 -11.86
CA GLY A 129 0.54 4.30 -12.54
C GLY A 129 -0.42 3.30 -11.93
N HIS A 130 -0.41 3.13 -10.60
CA HIS A 130 -1.51 2.45 -9.93
C HIS A 130 -2.83 3.15 -10.27
N LYS A 131 -3.82 2.36 -10.69
CA LYS A 131 -5.11 2.85 -11.17
C LYS A 131 -6.05 3.28 -10.04
N PHE A 132 -5.63 4.25 -9.22
CA PHE A 132 -6.38 4.71 -8.04
C PHE A 132 -7.84 5.02 -8.35
N GLN A 133 -8.12 5.70 -9.47
CA GLN A 133 -9.48 6.07 -9.85
C GLN A 133 -10.37 4.85 -10.14
N ASP A 134 -9.85 3.89 -10.92
CA ASP A 134 -10.59 2.68 -11.28
C ASP A 134 -10.79 1.76 -10.06
N ARG A 135 -9.76 1.66 -9.22
CA ARG A 135 -9.72 0.77 -8.04
C ARG A 135 -10.62 1.28 -6.92
N SER A 136 -10.62 2.59 -6.66
CA SER A 136 -11.42 3.22 -5.60
C SER A 136 -12.85 3.52 -6.03
N GLY A 137 -13.11 3.70 -7.33
CA GLY A 137 -14.44 3.94 -7.87
C GLY A 137 -14.97 5.36 -7.60
N ASN A 138 -14.05 6.32 -7.47
CA ASN A 138 -14.29 7.72 -7.07
C ASN A 138 -15.07 8.56 -8.10
N MET A 139 -15.09 8.15 -9.38
CA MET A 139 -15.98 8.70 -10.40
C MET A 139 -17.16 7.77 -10.64
N LYS A 140 -18.33 8.35 -10.99
CA LYS A 140 -19.51 7.63 -11.48
C LYS A 140 -19.16 6.92 -12.79
N SER A 141 -18.48 5.79 -12.69
CA SER A 141 -18.24 4.95 -13.85
C SER A 141 -19.51 4.20 -14.22
N HIS A 142 -19.74 4.08 -15.52
CA HIS A 142 -20.60 3.07 -16.13
C HIS A 142 -20.39 1.68 -15.49
N ASN A 143 -21.46 0.87 -15.43
CA ASN A 143 -21.52 -0.45 -14.77
C ASN A 143 -20.36 -1.40 -15.12
N HIS A 144 -19.68 -1.20 -16.25
CA HIS A 144 -18.55 -2.03 -16.68
C HIS A 144 -17.28 -1.91 -15.81
N LEU A 145 -16.95 -0.73 -15.25
CA LEU A 145 -15.78 -0.60 -14.34
C LEU A 145 -16.08 -1.02 -12.89
N ALA A 146 -17.31 -1.45 -12.57
CA ALA A 146 -17.59 -2.01 -11.25
C ALA A 146 -16.75 -3.26 -10.95
N LYS A 147 -16.33 -3.98 -12.00
CA LYS A 147 -15.43 -5.15 -11.91
C LYS A 147 -13.96 -4.76 -11.68
N GLU A 148 -13.56 -3.53 -12.02
CA GLU A 148 -12.22 -3.00 -11.83
C GLU A 148 -11.96 -2.50 -10.41
N ARG A 149 -13.02 -2.32 -9.60
CA ARG A 149 -12.91 -1.87 -8.21
C ARG A 149 -12.28 -2.94 -7.35
N SER A 150 -11.23 -2.57 -6.62
CA SER A 150 -10.54 -3.46 -5.70
C SER A 150 -9.73 -2.69 -4.67
N PRO A 151 -9.73 -3.10 -3.39
CA PRO A 151 -9.07 -2.40 -2.29
C PRO A 151 -7.57 -2.71 -2.22
N VAL A 152 -6.86 -2.55 -3.35
CA VAL A 152 -5.44 -2.90 -3.48
C VAL A 152 -4.56 -2.02 -2.58
N PHE A 153 -4.80 -0.71 -2.57
CA PHE A 153 -4.07 0.21 -1.69
C PHE A 153 -4.38 -0.03 -0.20
N ILE A 154 -5.64 -0.38 0.13
CA ILE A 154 -6.02 -0.76 1.52
C ILE A 154 -5.29 -2.04 1.95
N ASN A 155 -5.13 -2.99 1.03
CA ASN A 155 -4.38 -4.22 1.27
C ASN A 155 -2.89 -3.93 1.56
N PHE A 156 -2.29 -2.94 0.90
CA PHE A 156 -0.97 -2.43 1.24
C PHE A 156 -0.94 -1.75 2.62
N CYS A 157 -1.90 -0.87 2.93
CA CYS A 157 -1.97 -0.23 4.25
C CYS A 157 -2.12 -1.25 5.39
N ASP A 158 -2.85 -2.35 5.18
CA ASP A 158 -2.94 -3.42 6.17
C ASP A 158 -1.59 -4.14 6.34
N CYS A 159 -0.85 -4.38 5.25
CA CYS A 159 0.53 -4.87 5.36
C CYS A 159 1.41 -3.93 6.21
N LEU A 160 1.29 -2.60 6.04
CA LEU A 160 1.98 -1.62 6.88
C LEU A 160 1.52 -1.70 8.34
N TYR A 161 0.22 -1.86 8.57
CA TYR A 161 -0.36 -2.06 9.91
C TYR A 161 0.25 -3.29 10.61
N GLN A 162 0.41 -4.41 9.89
CA GLN A 162 1.09 -5.59 10.44
C GLN A 162 2.53 -5.28 10.84
N LEU A 163 3.25 -4.47 10.06
CA LEU A 163 4.64 -4.10 10.34
C LEU A 163 4.78 -3.16 11.54
N ILE A 164 3.97 -2.11 11.64
CA ILE A 164 4.01 -1.20 12.80
C ILE A 164 3.63 -1.95 14.09
N THR A 165 2.76 -2.97 14.00
CA THR A 165 2.38 -3.80 15.14
C THR A 165 3.52 -4.73 15.57
N GLN A 166 4.25 -5.31 14.62
CA GLN A 166 5.38 -6.21 14.92
C GLN A 166 6.66 -5.46 15.33
N PHE A 167 6.84 -4.22 14.85
CA PHE A 167 8.04 -3.41 15.07
C PHE A 167 7.68 -1.99 15.56
N PRO A 168 7.12 -1.86 16.77
CA PRO A 168 6.55 -0.59 17.27
C PRO A 168 7.55 0.56 17.41
N HIS A 169 8.86 0.29 17.37
CA HIS A 169 9.92 1.31 17.44
C HIS A 169 10.54 1.64 16.08
N CYS A 170 10.29 0.85 15.04
CA CYS A 170 11.00 0.96 13.76
C CYS A 170 10.38 1.96 12.78
N PHE A 171 9.17 2.43 13.03
CA PHE A 171 8.38 3.28 12.13
C PHE A 171 8.09 4.63 12.77
N GLU A 172 8.37 5.70 12.04
CA GLU A 172 8.09 7.08 12.47
C GLU A 172 6.60 7.38 12.40
N PHE A 173 5.88 6.82 11.42
CA PHE A 173 4.44 6.99 11.31
C PHE A 173 3.69 6.00 12.21
N ASN A 174 2.53 6.42 12.72
CA ASN A 174 1.64 5.62 13.53
C ASN A 174 0.44 5.08 12.71
N ASN A 175 -0.43 4.29 13.35
CA ASN A 175 -1.64 3.75 12.73
C ASN A 175 -2.61 4.85 12.25
N ILE A 176 -2.59 6.03 12.87
CA ILE A 176 -3.49 7.13 12.51
C ILE A 176 -3.18 7.64 11.11
N LEU A 177 -1.90 7.67 10.70
CA LEU A 177 -1.55 8.01 9.31
C LEU A 177 -2.16 7.00 8.33
N LEU A 178 -2.06 5.70 8.63
CA LEU A 178 -2.63 4.65 7.77
C LEU A 178 -4.15 4.78 7.66
N LEU A 179 -4.84 5.06 8.77
CA LEU A 179 -6.28 5.32 8.79
C LEU A 179 -6.63 6.57 7.97
N PHE A 180 -5.88 7.65 8.13
CA PHE A 180 -6.07 8.91 7.40
C PHE A 180 -5.94 8.71 5.88
N LEU A 181 -4.89 8.01 5.43
CA LEU A 181 -4.70 7.66 4.03
C LEU A 181 -5.84 6.76 3.52
N SER A 182 -6.22 5.75 4.30
CA SER A 182 -7.29 4.82 3.94
C SER A 182 -8.65 5.49 3.77
N HIS A 183 -8.94 6.48 4.62
CA HIS A 183 -10.16 7.28 4.57
C HIS A 183 -10.14 8.19 3.33
N HIS A 184 -9.07 8.98 3.18
CA HIS A 184 -9.00 9.99 2.13
C HIS A 184 -8.80 9.43 0.72
N LEU A 185 -8.44 8.15 0.59
CA LEU A 185 -8.52 7.39 -0.67
C LEU A 185 -9.90 7.51 -1.34
N TYR A 186 -10.99 7.54 -0.56
CA TYR A 186 -12.35 7.52 -1.08
C TYR A 186 -13.05 8.89 -1.04
N THR A 187 -12.57 9.84 -0.23
CA THR A 187 -13.23 11.15 -0.06
C THR A 187 -13.08 12.09 -1.25
N CYS A 188 -12.03 11.91 -2.06
CA CYS A 188 -11.61 12.88 -3.09
C CYS A 188 -11.32 14.30 -2.55
N LYS A 189 -11.12 14.46 -1.23
CA LYS A 189 -10.77 15.76 -0.62
C LYS A 189 -9.45 16.32 -1.16
N TYR A 190 -8.48 15.43 -1.37
CA TYR A 190 -7.15 15.77 -1.89
C TYR A 190 -6.97 15.21 -3.30
N GLY A 191 -6.15 15.86 -4.11
CA GLY A 191 -5.88 15.39 -5.47
C GLY A 191 -4.92 14.20 -5.58
N THR A 192 -4.32 13.76 -4.47
CA THR A 192 -3.15 12.87 -4.50
C THR A 192 -3.47 11.51 -5.08
N PHE A 193 -4.66 10.98 -4.77
CA PHE A 193 -5.12 9.69 -5.28
C PHE A 193 -6.14 9.83 -6.42
N LEU A 194 -6.19 10.98 -7.10
CA LEU A 194 -7.03 11.15 -8.29
C LEU A 194 -6.32 10.62 -9.54
N PHE A 195 -7.13 10.19 -10.50
CA PHE A 195 -6.72 9.66 -11.80
C PHE A 195 -5.86 8.37 -11.72
N ASN A 196 -5.59 7.78 -12.88
CA ASN A 196 -4.93 6.47 -12.98
C ASN A 196 -3.45 6.57 -13.35
N CYS A 197 -2.99 7.69 -13.89
CA CYS A 197 -1.61 7.86 -14.33
C CYS A 197 -1.19 9.33 -14.36
N ASP A 198 0.13 9.57 -14.36
CA ASP A 198 0.69 10.92 -14.38
C ASP A 198 0.31 11.72 -15.63
N LYS A 199 0.11 11.04 -16.77
CA LYS A 199 -0.36 11.68 -18.00
C LYS A 199 -1.71 12.38 -17.78
N ASP A 200 -2.67 11.69 -17.18
CA ASP A 200 -3.99 12.27 -16.90
C ASP A 200 -3.90 13.36 -15.83
N ARG A 201 -3.08 13.15 -14.79
CA ARG A 201 -2.84 14.14 -13.73
C ARG A 201 -2.26 15.45 -14.26
N ALA A 202 -1.32 15.36 -15.20
CA ALA A 202 -0.75 16.51 -15.89
C ALA A 202 -1.78 17.18 -16.79
N PHE A 203 -2.53 16.40 -17.59
CA PHE A 203 -3.56 16.92 -18.48
C PHE A 203 -4.65 17.72 -17.74
N PHE A 204 -5.08 17.25 -16.57
CA PHE A 204 -6.07 17.95 -15.75
C PHE A 204 -5.47 19.03 -14.84
N GLU A 205 -4.15 19.21 -14.84
CA GLU A 205 -3.42 20.18 -14.01
C GLU A 205 -3.74 20.03 -12.51
N ILE A 206 -3.69 18.80 -11.99
CA ILE A 206 -4.08 18.55 -10.60
C ILE A 206 -3.23 19.32 -9.59
N GLN A 207 -1.99 19.66 -9.95
CA GLN A 207 -1.05 20.35 -9.06
C GLN A 207 -1.52 21.78 -8.76
N SER A 208 -2.09 22.49 -9.74
CA SER A 208 -2.61 23.85 -9.54
C SER A 208 -4.06 23.87 -9.06
N LYS A 209 -4.83 22.79 -9.31
CA LYS A 209 -6.28 22.75 -9.03
C LYS A 209 -6.66 22.01 -7.75
N THR A 210 -5.73 21.33 -7.09
CA THR A 210 -6.01 20.51 -5.90
C THR A 210 -4.90 20.58 -4.86
N VAL A 211 -5.26 20.36 -3.60
CA VAL A 211 -4.30 20.25 -2.49
C VAL A 211 -3.77 18.81 -2.39
N SER A 212 -2.51 18.66 -1.96
CA SER A 212 -1.93 17.35 -1.66
C SER A 212 -2.44 16.81 -0.33
N ILE A 213 -2.54 15.50 -0.18
CA ILE A 213 -2.78 14.90 1.14
C ILE A 213 -1.58 15.13 2.08
N TRP A 214 -0.37 15.16 1.51
CA TRP A 214 0.87 15.35 2.25
C TRP A 214 1.05 16.75 2.80
N ASP A 215 0.44 17.76 2.15
CA ASP A 215 0.36 19.13 2.67
C ASP A 215 -0.25 19.15 4.08
N TYR A 216 -1.35 18.41 4.25
CA TYR A 216 -2.01 18.28 5.54
C TYR A 216 -1.19 17.45 6.52
N VAL A 217 -0.63 16.31 6.08
CA VAL A 217 0.18 15.42 6.93
C VAL A 217 1.38 16.16 7.51
N ASN A 218 2.13 16.87 6.67
CA ASN A 218 3.35 17.57 7.08
C ASN A 218 3.08 18.83 7.92
N SER A 219 1.89 19.43 7.78
CA SER A 219 1.45 20.51 8.65
C SER A 219 0.99 20.01 10.03
N ASN A 220 0.76 18.71 10.19
CA ASN A 220 0.21 18.08 11.40
C ASN A 220 1.02 16.85 11.85
N LEU A 221 2.35 16.88 11.68
CA LEU A 221 3.22 15.71 11.93
C LEU A 221 3.05 15.10 13.33
N GLU A 222 2.82 15.92 14.35
CA GLU A 222 2.63 15.46 15.74
C GLU A 222 1.47 14.45 15.88
N HIS A 223 0.44 14.55 15.04
CA HIS A 223 -0.69 13.62 15.04
C HIS A 223 -0.34 12.26 14.42
N PHE A 224 0.58 12.27 13.45
CA PHE A 224 0.95 11.10 12.65
C PHE A 224 2.24 10.44 13.11
N ARG A 225 3.01 11.10 13.96
CA ARG A 225 4.27 10.61 14.48
C ARG A 225 4.04 9.60 15.61
N ASN A 226 4.85 8.56 15.60
CA ASN A 226 4.96 7.58 16.64
C ASN A 226 5.97 8.09 17.69
N PRO A 227 5.53 8.35 18.95
CA PRO A 227 6.42 8.86 19.99
C PRO A 227 7.50 7.85 20.42
N PHE A 228 7.34 6.58 20.06
CA PHE A 228 8.30 5.52 20.38
C PHE A 228 9.27 5.21 19.24
N TYR A 229 9.24 6.00 18.16
CA TYR A 229 10.13 5.81 17.02
C TYR A 229 11.59 5.97 17.41
N THR A 230 12.38 4.96 17.06
CA THR A 230 13.84 5.00 17.13
C THR A 230 14.38 4.71 15.73
N PRO A 231 15.25 5.56 15.17
CA PRO A 231 15.83 5.36 13.84
C PRO A 231 16.81 4.20 13.85
N LEU A 232 16.27 2.97 13.85
CA LEU A 232 17.03 1.74 13.73
C LEU A 232 17.41 1.54 12.28
N LYS A 233 18.72 1.54 12.01
CA LYS A 233 19.27 1.35 10.66
C LYS A 233 19.18 -0.10 10.18
N ASP A 234 18.87 -1.02 11.07
CA ASP A 234 18.79 -2.45 10.76
C ASP A 234 17.59 -2.77 9.87
N ARG A 235 17.77 -3.78 9.02
CA ARG A 235 16.70 -4.34 8.20
C ARG A 235 15.72 -5.10 9.06
N ILE A 236 14.46 -5.18 8.63
CA ILE A 236 13.42 -5.89 9.37
C ILE A 236 13.02 -7.20 8.67
N SER A 237 12.79 -8.24 9.47
CA SER A 237 12.32 -9.54 8.99
C SER A 237 10.99 -9.89 9.68
N PRO A 238 9.83 -9.51 9.09
CA PRO A 238 8.53 -9.76 9.71
C PRO A 238 8.19 -11.24 9.86
N LYS A 239 7.41 -11.55 10.90
CA LYS A 239 6.75 -12.85 11.08
C LYS A 239 5.52 -12.90 10.18
N VAL A 240 5.47 -13.88 9.29
CA VAL A 240 4.41 -14.05 8.28
C VAL A 240 3.46 -15.23 8.57
N LEU A 241 3.49 -15.74 9.80
CA LEU A 241 2.61 -16.82 10.27
C LEU A 241 1.20 -16.27 10.56
N SER A 242 0.17 -17.09 10.41
CA SER A 242 -1.22 -16.71 10.77
C SER A 242 -1.34 -16.25 12.22
N SER A 243 -0.61 -16.89 13.15
CA SER A 243 -0.60 -16.54 14.57
C SER A 243 0.06 -15.19 14.88
N ALA A 244 0.80 -14.60 13.93
CA ALA A 244 1.43 -13.29 14.08
C ALA A 244 0.60 -12.15 13.47
N MET A 245 -0.51 -12.46 12.80
CA MET A 245 -1.38 -11.45 12.18
C MET A 245 -2.31 -10.84 13.22
N THR A 246 -2.44 -9.51 13.16
CA THR A 246 -3.30 -8.74 14.06
C THR A 246 -4.44 -8.12 13.27
N PHE A 247 -5.65 -8.14 13.84
CA PHE A 247 -6.80 -7.51 13.21
C PHE A 247 -6.74 -5.99 13.30
N TRP A 248 -6.85 -5.35 12.14
CA TRP A 248 -6.88 -3.89 12.03
C TRP A 248 -8.27 -3.34 12.37
N LYS A 249 -8.61 -3.47 13.65
CA LYS A 249 -9.95 -3.15 14.18
C LYS A 249 -10.38 -1.73 13.84
N GLU A 250 -9.48 -0.75 13.94
CA GLU A 250 -9.78 0.67 13.75
C GLU A 250 -10.25 0.96 12.32
N HIS A 251 -9.68 0.26 11.33
CA HIS A 251 -10.08 0.41 9.93
C HIS A 251 -11.37 -0.38 9.63
N PHE A 252 -11.42 -1.66 9.99
CA PHE A 252 -12.54 -2.52 9.59
C PHE A 252 -13.83 -2.27 10.38
N PHE A 253 -13.71 -1.72 11.59
CA PHE A 253 -14.85 -1.31 12.42
C PHE A 253 -15.11 0.19 12.38
N ILE A 254 -14.55 0.95 11.42
CA ILE A 254 -14.64 2.42 11.37
C ILE A 254 -16.06 2.99 11.52
N TYR A 255 -17.10 2.26 11.09
CA TYR A 255 -18.51 2.66 11.18
C TYR A 255 -19.28 2.04 12.37
N THR A 256 -18.58 1.41 13.31
CA THR A 256 -19.16 0.90 14.55
C THR A 256 -18.56 1.66 15.73
N GLU A 257 -19.23 1.60 16.89
CA GLU A 257 -18.72 2.19 18.14
C GLU A 257 -17.35 1.61 18.56
N MET A 258 -16.92 0.50 17.94
CA MET A 258 -15.67 -0.19 18.23
C MET A 258 -14.44 0.44 17.56
N SER A 259 -14.60 1.44 16.67
CA SER A 259 -13.47 2.05 15.96
C SER A 259 -12.59 2.93 16.85
N GLY A 260 -13.20 3.69 17.76
CA GLY A 260 -12.53 4.74 18.54
C GLY A 260 -11.97 5.90 17.69
N TYR A 261 -12.24 5.96 16.38
CA TYR A 261 -11.72 6.98 15.47
C TYR A 261 -12.69 8.17 15.40
N ASN A 262 -12.29 9.31 15.97
CA ASN A 262 -13.03 10.56 15.80
C ASN A 262 -12.55 11.30 14.53
N SER A 263 -13.46 11.53 13.58
CA SER A 263 -13.18 12.22 12.31
C SER A 263 -13.29 13.75 12.40
N ASP A 264 -13.47 14.32 13.59
CA ASP A 264 -13.69 15.76 13.78
C ASP A 264 -12.47 16.61 13.39
N ALA A 265 -12.65 17.23 12.21
CA ALA A 265 -12.09 18.44 11.60
C ALA A 265 -10.81 19.13 12.14
N ILE A 266 -9.87 19.34 11.21
CA ILE A 266 -8.95 20.51 11.20
C ILE A 266 -9.07 21.19 9.83
N GLU A 267 -9.18 22.51 9.82
CA GLU A 267 -9.20 23.35 8.62
C GLU A 267 -7.88 23.25 7.86
N VAL A 268 -7.97 23.17 6.54
CA VAL A 268 -6.81 23.11 5.64
C VAL A 268 -6.29 24.53 5.45
N VAL A 269 -5.11 24.83 6.00
CA VAL A 269 -4.32 25.99 5.56
C VAL A 269 -3.54 25.55 4.32
N HIS A 270 -3.67 26.33 3.25
CA HIS A 270 -3.10 26.03 1.93
C HIS A 270 -1.56 26.05 1.97
N PRO A 271 -0.85 24.93 1.73
CA PRO A 271 0.61 24.99 1.59
C PRO A 271 0.96 25.11 0.11
N PHE A 272 1.95 25.95 -0.18
CA PHE A 272 2.61 25.97 -1.48
C PHE A 272 3.71 24.88 -1.51
N ASP A 273 3.96 24.30 -2.68
CA ASP A 273 5.12 23.46 -3.06
C ASP A 273 5.28 22.01 -2.54
N HIS A 274 4.44 21.45 -1.66
CA HIS A 274 4.75 20.12 -1.12
C HIS A 274 4.65 18.96 -2.12
N ARG A 275 3.57 18.90 -2.93
CA ARG A 275 3.43 17.82 -3.93
C ARG A 275 4.55 17.88 -4.96
N GLU A 276 4.88 19.07 -5.46
CA GLU A 276 6.00 19.23 -6.40
C GLU A 276 7.30 18.75 -5.77
N ARG A 277 7.54 19.06 -4.50
CA ARG A 277 8.70 18.56 -3.76
C ARG A 277 8.71 17.03 -3.65
N MET A 278 7.59 16.39 -3.31
CA MET A 278 7.54 14.92 -3.21
C MET A 278 7.65 14.24 -4.57
N HIS A 279 7.01 14.77 -5.60
CA HIS A 279 7.15 14.30 -6.97
C HIS A 279 8.60 14.49 -7.46
N THR A 280 9.25 15.60 -7.12
CA THR A 280 10.67 15.84 -7.43
C THR A 280 11.55 14.82 -6.71
N LYS A 281 11.34 14.56 -5.43
CA LYS A 281 12.05 13.49 -4.70
C LYS A 281 11.80 12.11 -5.29
N ALA A 282 10.56 11.80 -5.70
CA ALA A 282 10.24 10.56 -6.38
C ALA A 282 10.97 10.45 -7.72
N LEU A 283 11.02 11.54 -8.51
CA LEU A 283 11.78 11.61 -9.76
C LEU A 283 13.29 11.51 -9.54
N GLU A 284 13.83 12.15 -8.50
CA GLU A 284 15.24 12.05 -8.10
C GLU A 284 15.58 10.61 -7.72
N GLU A 285 14.71 9.94 -6.98
CA GLU A 285 14.88 8.53 -6.62
C GLU A 285 14.78 7.62 -7.86
N ILE A 286 13.82 7.87 -8.75
CA ILE A 286 13.72 7.16 -10.04
C ILE A 286 15.00 7.38 -10.86
N LYS A 287 15.53 8.61 -10.90
CA LYS A 287 16.77 8.95 -11.60
C LYS A 287 17.98 8.26 -10.97
N ARG A 288 18.05 8.21 -9.63
CA ARG A 288 19.08 7.48 -8.88
C ARG A 288 19.05 5.99 -9.21
N LEU A 289 17.85 5.39 -9.20
CA LEU A 289 17.65 3.97 -9.54
C LEU A 289 18.05 3.68 -10.99
N LYS A 290 17.69 4.55 -11.95
CA LYS A 290 18.13 4.44 -13.36
C LYS A 290 19.65 4.49 -13.51
N ALA A 291 20.30 5.43 -12.82
CA ALA A 291 21.76 5.55 -12.83
C ALA A 291 22.44 4.27 -12.29
N LEU A 292 21.90 3.66 -11.23
CA LEU A 292 22.39 2.39 -10.68
C LEU A 292 22.25 1.23 -11.68
N LEU A 293 21.19 1.25 -12.50
CA LEU A 293 20.91 0.22 -13.50
C LEU A 293 21.64 0.45 -14.84
N LYS A 294 22.37 1.56 -15.00
CA LYS A 294 22.98 2.01 -16.28
C LYS A 294 21.98 2.13 -17.43
N ILE A 295 20.74 2.54 -17.12
CA ILE A 295 19.66 2.80 -18.10
C ILE A 295 19.39 4.30 -18.17
#